data_AF-A0A2W4J401-F1
#
_entry.id   AF-A0A2W4J401-F1
#
_cell.length_a   1.000
_cell.length_b   1.000
_cell.length_c   1.000
_cell.angle_alpha   90.00
_cell.angle_beta   90.00
_cell.angle_gamma   90.00
#
_symmetry.space_group_name_H-M   'P 1'
#
loop_
_entity.id
_entity.type
_entity.pdbx_description
1 polymer ?
#
loop_
_entity_poly.entity_id
_entity_poly.type
_entity_poly.pdbx_seq_one_letter_code
_entity_poly.pdbx_strand_id
1 'polypeptide(L)'
;MSTYTAEQIIRIGGKEWRKGDRHRVYINRHVLQRLLGLEIQYYHTGNIRHAELRGQHISNSEARRILGSEIFWEDGELHILTASHWHRQDIIDAINAAIAATEPQQGGDASDATEHGPVEQAAAPQQTATAEMAISRLVSLRQAGRTAREIAAMIGCAVSTVYRWLRGQHRPSARYAAIITAITA
;
A
#
# COMPACT_ATOMS: atom_id res chain seq x y z
N MET A 1 6.25 12.54 9.56
CA MET A 1 6.66 12.37 8.15
C MET A 1 7.87 11.46 8.18
N SER A 2 7.86 10.37 7.41
CA SER A 2 9.04 9.50 7.32
C SER A 2 10.13 10.26 6.57
N THR A 3 11.23 10.58 7.24
CA THR A 3 12.38 11.22 6.62
C THR A 3 13.19 10.15 5.91
N TYR A 4 13.43 10.31 4.61
CA TYR A 4 14.23 9.39 3.81
C TYR A 4 15.58 10.02 3.49
N THR A 5 16.65 9.23 3.41
CA THR A 5 17.95 9.71 2.91
C THR A 5 18.10 9.42 1.42
N ALA A 6 18.94 10.21 0.72
CA ALA A 6 19.25 9.97 -0.68
C ALA A 6 19.81 8.56 -0.89
N GLU A 7 20.69 8.10 0.01
CA GLU A 7 21.37 6.81 -0.07
C GLU A 7 20.37 5.65 0.03
N GLN A 8 19.34 5.77 0.87
CA GLN A 8 18.27 4.76 0.95
C GLN A 8 17.56 4.62 -0.40
N ILE A 9 17.21 5.75 -1.04
CA ILE A 9 16.52 5.75 -2.33
C ILE A 9 17.44 5.27 -3.46
N ILE A 10 18.73 5.61 -3.43
CA ILE A 10 19.72 5.09 -4.38
C ILE A 10 19.85 3.56 -4.24
N ARG A 11 19.88 3.05 -3.00
CA ARG A 11 20.06 1.61 -2.72
C ARG A 11 18.94 0.73 -3.28
N ILE A 12 17.70 1.22 -3.25
CA ILE A 12 16.56 0.51 -3.87
C ILE A 12 16.55 0.59 -5.41
N GLY A 13 17.51 1.31 -6.00
CA GLY A 13 17.71 1.46 -7.44
C GLY A 13 17.36 2.84 -8.00
N GLY A 14 17.16 3.84 -7.14
CA GLY A 14 16.94 5.22 -7.56
C GLY A 14 18.12 5.78 -8.36
N LYS A 15 17.83 6.63 -9.33
CA LYS A 15 18.83 7.31 -10.16
C LYS A 15 19.06 8.72 -9.64
N GLU A 16 20.27 8.96 -9.15
CA GLU A 16 20.70 10.27 -8.68
C GLU A 16 20.80 11.26 -9.85
N TRP A 17 20.36 12.49 -9.58
CA TRP A 17 20.50 13.64 -10.44
C TRP A 17 20.94 14.85 -9.59
N ARG A 18 22.02 15.49 -10.01
CA ARG A 18 22.56 16.68 -9.34
C ARG A 18 22.77 17.79 -10.37
N LYS A 19 22.29 18.98 -10.04
CA LYS A 19 22.54 20.19 -10.86
C LYS A 19 22.49 21.43 -9.98
N GLY A 20 23.63 22.13 -9.88
CA GLY A 20 23.78 23.25 -8.96
C GLY A 20 23.51 22.80 -7.53
N ASP A 21 22.64 23.53 -6.83
CA ASP A 21 22.26 23.25 -5.44
C ASP A 21 21.15 22.19 -5.29
N ARG A 22 20.64 21.65 -6.41
CA ARG A 22 19.57 20.64 -6.36
C ARG A 22 20.12 19.23 -6.39
N HIS A 23 19.63 18.42 -5.46
CA HIS A 23 19.91 16.99 -5.37
C HIS A 23 18.59 16.21 -5.38
N ARG A 24 18.38 15.45 -6.46
CA ARG A 24 17.19 14.59 -6.62
C ARG A 24 17.57 13.15 -6.85
N VAL A 25 16.77 12.23 -6.33
CA VAL A 25 16.90 10.80 -6.65
C VAL A 25 15.58 10.31 -7.23
N TYR A 26 15.56 9.98 -8.51
CA TYR A 26 14.36 9.54 -9.22
C TYR A 26 14.15 8.03 -9.11
N ILE A 27 12.92 7.61 -8.82
CA ILE A 27 12.51 6.20 -8.91
C ILE A 27 11.96 5.97 -10.31
N ASN A 28 12.80 5.43 -11.19
CA ASN A 28 12.43 5.17 -12.59
C ASN A 28 11.37 4.08 -12.73
N ARG A 29 10.66 4.08 -13.86
CA ARG A 29 9.57 3.13 -14.17
C ARG A 29 9.93 1.67 -13.95
N HIS A 30 11.15 1.24 -14.28
CA HIS A 30 11.58 -0.15 -14.10
C HIS A 30 11.78 -0.52 -12.62
N VAL A 31 12.27 0.43 -11.82
CA VAL A 31 12.42 0.28 -10.38
C VAL A 31 11.04 0.19 -9.74
N LEU A 32 10.15 1.12 -10.09
CA LEU A 32 8.76 1.13 -9.64
C LEU A 32 8.02 -0.18 -9.97
N GLN A 33 8.20 -0.70 -11.19
CA GLN A 33 7.62 -1.97 -11.61
C GLN A 33 8.06 -3.11 -10.70
N ARG A 34 9.37 -3.23 -10.48
CA ARG A 34 9.93 -4.26 -9.59
C ARG A 34 9.46 -4.11 -8.14
N LEU A 35 9.42 -2.90 -7.61
CA LEU A 35 9.00 -2.63 -6.23
C LEU A 35 7.53 -3.00 -5.98
N LEU A 36 6.67 -2.72 -6.95
CA LEU A 36 5.24 -3.01 -6.84
C LEU A 36 4.88 -4.44 -7.23
N GLY A 37 5.80 -5.20 -7.83
CA GLY A 37 5.49 -6.46 -8.51
C GLY A 37 4.56 -6.26 -9.70
N LEU A 38 4.75 -5.15 -10.42
CA LEU A 38 4.00 -4.80 -11.63
C LEU A 38 4.70 -5.38 -12.85
N GLU A 39 4.09 -6.37 -13.46
CA GLU A 39 4.53 -7.00 -14.70
C GLU A 39 3.72 -6.45 -15.87
N ILE A 40 4.42 -6.06 -16.94
CA ILE A 40 3.79 -5.45 -18.10
C ILE A 40 4.39 -6.05 -19.36
N GLN A 41 3.52 -6.42 -20.29
CA GLN A 41 3.93 -6.79 -21.63
C GLN A 41 3.41 -5.78 -22.64
N TYR A 42 4.18 -5.54 -23.67
CA TYR A 42 3.86 -4.59 -24.73
C TYR A 42 3.61 -5.30 -26.06
N TYR A 43 2.76 -4.70 -26.88
CA TYR A 43 2.78 -4.92 -28.32
C TYR A 43 4.02 -4.26 -28.94
N HIS A 44 4.37 -4.66 -30.16
CA HIS A 44 5.42 -4.01 -30.96
C HIS A 44 5.17 -2.50 -31.19
N THR A 45 3.92 -2.06 -31.05
CA THR A 45 3.51 -0.64 -31.15
C THR A 45 3.77 0.17 -29.88
N GLY A 46 4.28 -0.45 -28.80
CA GLY A 46 4.49 0.21 -27.51
C GLY A 46 3.23 0.32 -26.64
N ASN A 47 2.08 -0.19 -27.10
CA ASN A 47 0.88 -0.30 -26.28
C ASN A 47 0.97 -1.48 -25.32
N ILE A 48 0.46 -1.30 -24.09
CA ILE A 48 0.35 -2.40 -23.12
C ILE A 48 -0.65 -3.43 -23.64
N ARG A 49 -0.22 -4.68 -23.72
CA ARG A 49 -1.06 -5.84 -24.10
C ARG A 49 -1.54 -6.63 -22.89
N HIS A 50 -0.75 -6.65 -21.82
CA HIS A 50 -1.00 -7.42 -20.61
C HIS A 50 -0.39 -6.70 -19.41
N ALA A 51 -1.09 -6.73 -18.27
CA ALA A 51 -0.60 -6.15 -17.03
C ALA A 51 -1.07 -6.95 -15.81
N GLU A 52 -0.11 -7.24 -14.92
CA GLU A 52 -0.36 -7.88 -13.64
C GLU A 52 0.30 -7.10 -12.51
N LEU A 53 -0.40 -6.95 -11.40
CA LEU A 53 0.11 -6.34 -10.18
C LEU A 53 0.08 -7.39 -9.08
N ARG A 54 1.26 -7.78 -8.58
CA ARG A 54 1.43 -8.84 -7.56
C ARG A 54 0.74 -10.15 -7.97
N GLY A 55 0.88 -10.53 -9.25
CA GLY A 55 0.24 -11.72 -9.83
C GLY A 55 -1.27 -11.61 -10.05
N GLN A 56 -1.88 -10.45 -9.82
CA GLN A 56 -3.30 -10.21 -10.13
C GLN A 56 -3.43 -9.39 -11.42
N HIS A 57 -4.25 -9.88 -12.34
CA HIS A 57 -4.54 -9.16 -13.57
C HIS A 57 -5.19 -7.79 -13.30
N ILE A 58 -4.62 -6.74 -13.87
CA ILE A 58 -5.15 -5.37 -13.82
C ILE A 58 -5.43 -4.84 -15.23
N SER A 59 -6.25 -3.79 -15.34
CA SER A 59 -6.50 -3.19 -16.66
C SER A 59 -5.26 -2.44 -17.18
N ASN A 60 -5.08 -2.42 -18.49
CA ASN A 60 -3.97 -1.69 -19.14
C ASN A 60 -4.01 -0.19 -18.82
N SER A 61 -5.20 0.38 -18.61
CA SER A 61 -5.36 1.78 -18.18
C SER A 61 -4.87 2.01 -16.75
N GLU A 62 -5.11 1.07 -15.84
CA GLU A 62 -4.56 1.14 -14.47
C GLU A 62 -3.04 1.03 -14.50
N ALA A 63 -2.49 0.11 -15.29
CA ALA A 63 -1.04 -0.03 -15.45
C ALA A 63 -0.39 1.27 -15.97
N ARG A 64 -1.00 1.93 -16.96
CA ARG A 64 -0.54 3.26 -17.44
C ARG A 64 -0.59 4.31 -16.34
N ARG A 65 -1.62 4.32 -15.49
CA ARG A 65 -1.71 5.27 -14.36
C ARG A 65 -0.59 5.07 -13.36
N ILE A 66 -0.25 3.82 -13.03
CA ILE A 66 0.87 3.51 -12.15
C ILE A 66 2.19 3.96 -12.78
N LEU A 67 2.44 3.59 -14.04
CA LEU A 67 3.67 3.95 -14.77
C LEU A 67 3.84 5.45 -15.03
N GLY A 68 2.73 6.20 -15.04
CA GLY A 68 2.72 7.65 -15.21
C GLY A 68 3.02 8.42 -13.93
N SER A 69 3.19 7.73 -12.79
CA SER A 69 3.57 8.35 -11.52
C SER A 69 5.02 8.81 -11.59
N GLU A 70 5.25 10.09 -11.32
CA GLU A 70 6.59 10.65 -11.21
C GLU A 70 7.00 10.67 -9.74
N ILE A 71 8.04 9.93 -9.41
CA ILE A 71 8.48 9.72 -8.03
C ILE A 71 9.94 10.12 -7.90
N PHE A 72 10.21 11.04 -6.99
CA PHE A 72 11.56 11.47 -6.69
C PHE A 72 11.71 11.87 -5.24
N TRP A 73 12.92 11.71 -4.74
CA TRP A 73 13.35 12.28 -3.47
C TRP A 73 14.05 13.61 -3.71
N GLU A 74 13.80 14.60 -2.86
CA GLU A 74 14.48 15.91 -2.82
C GLU A 74 14.50 16.40 -1.36
N ASP A 75 15.66 16.86 -0.87
CA ASP A 75 15.82 17.52 0.45
C ASP A 75 15.21 16.78 1.66
N GLY A 76 15.29 15.45 1.66
CA GLY A 76 14.79 14.61 2.76
C GLY A 76 13.33 14.18 2.61
N GLU A 77 12.63 14.69 1.60
CA GLU A 77 11.23 14.42 1.33
C GLU A 77 11.04 13.55 0.09
N LEU A 78 10.05 12.66 0.14
CA LEU A 78 9.62 11.86 -1.00
C LEU A 78 8.44 12.53 -1.69
N HIS A 79 8.66 12.96 -2.93
CA HIS A 79 7.64 13.51 -3.80
C HIS A 79 7.06 12.42 -4.69
N ILE A 80 5.74 12.26 -4.63
CA ILE A 80 4.97 11.38 -5.51
C ILE A 80 3.99 12.29 -6.26
N LEU A 81 4.38 12.69 -7.47
CA LEU A 81 3.55 13.46 -8.37
C LEU A 81 2.74 12.50 -9.26
N THR A 82 1.60 12.99 -9.75
CA THR A 82 0.73 12.33 -10.75
C THR A 82 0.21 10.93 -10.41
N ALA A 83 0.65 10.33 -9.30
CA ALA A 83 0.13 9.07 -8.82
C ALA A 83 -1.33 9.25 -8.45
N SER A 84 -2.15 8.35 -8.98
CA SER A 84 -3.51 8.17 -8.51
C SER A 84 -3.48 7.95 -6.99
N HIS A 85 -4.34 8.64 -6.25
CA HIS A 85 -4.44 8.48 -4.79
C HIS A 85 -4.66 7.02 -4.37
N TRP A 86 -5.22 6.19 -5.28
CA TRP A 86 -5.41 4.75 -5.09
C TRP A 86 -4.10 3.96 -4.94
N HIS A 87 -3.03 4.35 -5.63
CA HIS A 87 -1.74 3.65 -5.60
C HIS A 87 -0.67 4.36 -4.79
N ARG A 88 -0.93 5.60 -4.36
CA ARG A 88 0.03 6.39 -3.59
C ARG A 88 0.50 5.65 -2.34
N GLN A 89 -0.42 5.02 -1.60
CA GLN A 89 -0.06 4.27 -0.40
C GLN A 89 0.71 2.99 -0.76
N ASP A 90 0.28 2.23 -1.77
CA ASP A 90 1.00 1.03 -2.22
C ASP A 90 2.45 1.34 -2.64
N ILE A 91 2.66 2.50 -3.27
CA ILE A 91 3.98 2.98 -3.67
C ILE A 91 4.83 3.28 -2.42
N ILE A 92 4.27 4.00 -1.45
CA ILE A 92 4.96 4.31 -0.19
C ILE A 92 5.32 3.02 0.56
N ASP A 93 4.38 2.10 0.67
CA ASP A 93 4.56 0.82 1.37
C ASP A 93 5.63 -0.03 0.68
N ALA A 94 5.62 -0.09 -0.65
CA ALA A 94 6.64 -0.80 -1.43
C ALA A 94 8.04 -0.18 -1.28
N ILE A 95 8.13 1.15 -1.24
CA ILE A 95 9.39 1.85 -0.99
C ILE A 95 9.90 1.57 0.42
N ASN A 96 9.03 1.67 1.44
CA ASN A 96 9.38 1.36 2.82
C ASN A 96 9.86 -0.08 2.98
N ALA A 97 9.15 -1.03 2.37
CA ALA A 97 9.52 -2.45 2.40
C ALA A 97 10.89 -2.69 1.74
N ALA A 98 11.17 -2.02 0.62
CA ALA A 98 12.45 -2.15 -0.06
C ALA A 98 13.62 -1.50 0.69
N ILE A 99 13.38 -0.37 1.36
CA ILE A 99 14.38 0.25 2.24
C ILE A 99 14.67 -0.67 3.42
N ALA A 100 13.64 -1.18 4.10
CA ALA A 100 13.81 -2.12 5.21
C ALA A 100 14.56 -3.41 4.79
N ALA A 101 14.30 -3.91 3.58
CA ALA A 101 15.00 -5.09 3.04
C ALA A 101 16.47 -4.82 2.66
N THR A 102 16.90 -3.56 2.60
CA THR A 102 18.25 -3.16 2.19
C THR A 102 19.07 -2.51 3.30
N GLU A 103 18.56 -2.47 4.53
CA GLU A 103 19.35 -2.14 5.71
C GLU A 103 20.20 -3.35 6.12
N PRO A 104 21.54 -3.22 6.18
CA PRO A 104 22.36 -4.24 6.82
C PRO A 104 22.04 -4.25 8.31
N GLN A 105 21.84 -5.43 8.89
CA GLN A 105 21.84 -5.62 10.34
C GLN A 105 23.12 -4.97 10.89
N GLN A 106 22.98 -3.86 11.61
CA GLN A 106 24.10 -3.31 12.38
C GLN A 106 24.50 -4.36 13.40
N GLY A 107 25.73 -4.88 13.25
CA GLY A 107 26.34 -5.80 14.20
C GLY A 107 26.44 -5.16 15.57
N GLY A 108 25.70 -5.72 16.52
CA GLY A 108 25.93 -5.55 17.94
C GLY A 108 26.86 -6.66 18.40
N ASP A 109 28.00 -6.25 18.93
CA ASP A 109 29.02 -7.10 19.54
C ASP A 109 28.43 -7.96 20.66
N ALA A 110 28.98 -9.15 20.82
CA ALA A 110 28.50 -10.17 21.72
C ALA A 110 28.69 -9.77 23.19
N SER A 111 27.59 -9.72 23.94
CA SER A 111 27.59 -10.19 25.32
C SER A 111 26.18 -10.43 25.83
N ASP A 112 26.04 -11.65 26.32
CA ASP A 112 25.12 -12.13 27.34
C ASP A 112 23.83 -12.80 26.87
N ALA A 113 23.72 -14.06 27.28
CA ALA A 113 22.73 -15.02 26.88
C ALA A 113 21.41 -14.72 27.60
N THR A 114 20.32 -14.54 26.86
CA THR A 114 18.97 -14.85 27.37
C THR A 114 18.07 -15.25 26.21
N GLU A 115 17.84 -16.56 26.14
CA GLU A 115 16.64 -17.27 25.70
C GLU A 115 15.79 -16.66 24.56
N HIS A 116 15.87 -17.31 23.40
CA HIS A 116 14.90 -17.19 22.31
C HIS A 116 13.50 -17.64 22.75
N GLY A 117 12.65 -16.69 23.12
CA GLY A 117 11.19 -16.82 23.03
C GLY A 117 10.69 -16.32 21.65
N PRO A 118 9.66 -16.93 21.04
CA PRO A 118 9.06 -16.43 19.81
C PRO A 118 8.32 -15.12 20.13
N VAL A 119 8.80 -13.99 19.61
CA VAL A 119 8.07 -12.71 19.74
C VAL A 119 6.98 -12.66 18.68
N GLU A 120 5.87 -13.27 19.04
CA GLU A 120 4.53 -13.02 18.54
C GLU A 120 4.27 -11.50 18.63
N GLN A 121 4.24 -10.82 17.49
CA GLN A 121 3.87 -9.41 17.40
C GLN A 121 2.39 -9.26 17.75
N ALA A 122 2.12 -9.09 19.05
CA ALA A 122 0.84 -8.70 19.61
C ALA A 122 0.48 -7.26 19.18
N ALA A 123 -0.10 -7.11 17.99
CA ALA A 123 -0.92 -5.96 17.68
C ALA A 123 -2.19 -6.03 18.54
N ALA A 124 -2.44 -4.97 19.32
CA ALA A 124 -3.46 -4.88 20.37
C ALA A 124 -4.80 -5.60 20.05
N PRO A 125 -5.29 -6.50 20.94
CA PRO A 125 -6.43 -7.39 20.69
C PRO A 125 -7.79 -6.68 20.51
N GLN A 126 -7.89 -5.39 20.83
CA GLN A 126 -9.15 -4.64 20.80
C GLN A 126 -9.51 -4.12 19.40
N GLN A 127 -8.53 -3.85 18.53
CA GLN A 127 -8.81 -3.31 17.19
C GLN A 127 -9.18 -4.42 16.19
N THR A 128 -8.61 -5.62 16.34
CA THR A 128 -8.91 -6.79 15.51
C THR A 128 -10.33 -7.31 15.77
N ALA A 129 -10.72 -7.43 17.04
CA ALA A 129 -12.07 -7.87 17.43
C ALA A 129 -13.18 -6.95 16.88
N THR A 130 -12.98 -5.63 16.97
CA THR A 130 -13.98 -4.65 16.51
C THR A 130 -14.15 -4.65 14.98
N ALA A 131 -13.04 -4.82 14.25
CA ALA A 131 -13.07 -4.91 12.79
C ALA A 131 -13.76 -6.20 12.30
N GLU A 132 -13.55 -7.32 12.99
CA GLU A 132 -14.16 -8.61 12.65
C GLU A 132 -15.67 -8.61 12.92
N MET A 133 -16.11 -8.03 14.04
CA MET A 133 -17.54 -7.81 14.32
C MET A 133 -18.21 -6.95 13.24
N ALA A 134 -17.55 -5.88 12.80
CA ALA A 134 -18.05 -5.02 11.73
C ALA A 134 -18.18 -5.77 10.40
N ILE A 135 -17.21 -6.61 10.04
CA ILE A 135 -17.27 -7.44 8.83
C ILE A 135 -18.43 -8.44 8.92
N SER A 136 -18.58 -9.13 10.06
CA SER A 136 -19.71 -10.03 10.31
C SER A 136 -21.06 -9.31 10.13
N ARG A 137 -21.18 -8.08 10.65
CA ARG A 137 -22.39 -7.26 10.51
C ARG A 137 -22.68 -6.89 9.06
N LEU A 138 -21.66 -6.53 8.26
CA LEU A 138 -21.82 -6.26 6.83
C LEU A 138 -22.35 -7.50 6.08
N VAL A 139 -21.86 -8.70 6.43
CA VAL A 139 -22.34 -9.96 5.85
C VAL A 139 -23.82 -10.19 6.22
N SER A 140 -24.21 -9.98 7.48
CA SER A 140 -25.61 -10.10 7.90
C SER A 140 -26.53 -9.12 7.16
N LEU A 141 -26.11 -7.86 6.96
CA LEU A 141 -26.88 -6.87 6.18
C LEU A 141 -27.07 -7.31 4.72
N ARG A 142 -26.04 -7.92 4.11
CA ARG A 142 -26.12 -8.49 2.75
C ARG A 142 -27.09 -9.66 2.68
N GLN A 143 -27.08 -10.53 3.69
CA GLN A 143 -28.01 -11.67 3.80
C GLN A 143 -29.45 -11.22 4.03
N ALA A 144 -29.66 -10.10 4.73
CA ALA A 144 -30.97 -9.46 4.90
C ALA A 144 -31.47 -8.72 3.63
N GLY A 145 -30.77 -8.86 2.50
CA GLY A 145 -31.18 -8.30 1.21
C GLY A 145 -30.70 -6.87 0.94
N ARG A 146 -29.95 -6.24 1.86
CA ARG A 146 -29.40 -4.90 1.61
C ARG A 146 -28.33 -4.95 0.53
N THR A 147 -28.41 -4.03 -0.41
CA THR A 147 -27.40 -3.83 -1.45
C THR A 147 -26.16 -3.15 -0.87
N ALA A 148 -24.99 -3.38 -1.48
CA ALA A 148 -23.76 -2.68 -1.08
C ALA A 148 -23.90 -1.14 -1.18
N ARG A 149 -24.76 -0.65 -2.08
CA ARG A 149 -25.07 0.77 -2.23
C ARG A 149 -25.85 1.32 -1.03
N GLU A 150 -26.89 0.61 -0.58
CA GLU A 150 -27.66 1.02 0.62
C GLU A 150 -26.79 0.97 1.88
N ILE A 151 -25.98 -0.08 2.01
CA ILE A 151 -25.02 -0.20 3.13
C ILE A 151 -24.04 0.97 3.13
N ALA A 152 -23.49 1.32 1.97
CA ALA A 152 -22.58 2.46 1.84
C ALA A 152 -23.26 3.79 2.20
N ALA A 153 -24.52 3.98 1.78
CA ALA A 153 -25.31 5.17 2.13
C ALA A 153 -25.57 5.27 3.64
N MET A 154 -25.90 4.16 4.31
CA MET A 154 -26.10 4.12 5.77
C MET A 154 -24.83 4.44 6.56
N ILE A 155 -23.67 4.00 6.06
CA ILE A 155 -22.36 4.22 6.72
C ILE A 155 -21.77 5.60 6.36
N GLY A 156 -22.22 6.22 5.27
CA GLY A 156 -21.62 7.45 4.73
C GLY A 156 -20.26 7.21 4.08
N CYS A 157 -20.10 6.09 3.37
CA CYS A 157 -18.86 5.76 2.65
C CYS A 157 -19.11 5.42 1.18
N ALA A 158 -18.04 5.23 0.40
CA ALA A 158 -18.14 4.82 -0.99
C ALA A 158 -18.53 3.33 -1.12
N VAL A 159 -19.33 2.98 -2.12
CA VAL A 159 -19.74 1.58 -2.39
C VAL A 159 -18.54 0.65 -2.58
N SER A 160 -17.48 1.15 -3.22
CA SER A 160 -16.21 0.42 -3.39
C SER A 160 -15.58 0.03 -2.06
N THR A 161 -15.71 0.86 -1.03
CA THR A 161 -15.18 0.61 0.31
C THR A 161 -15.89 -0.58 0.96
N VAL A 162 -17.22 -0.67 0.80
CA VAL A 162 -18.00 -1.82 1.27
C VAL A 162 -17.58 -3.11 0.56
N TYR A 163 -17.37 -3.08 -0.76
CA TYR A 163 -16.88 -4.24 -1.49
C TYR A 163 -15.48 -4.68 -1.05
N ARG A 164 -14.58 -3.72 -0.76
CA ARG A 164 -13.23 -4.02 -0.26
C ARG A 164 -13.26 -4.71 1.11
N TRP A 165 -14.15 -4.28 2.00
CA TRP A 165 -14.35 -4.92 3.30
C TRP A 165 -14.94 -6.33 3.17
N LEU A 166 -15.97 -6.50 2.33
CA LEU A 166 -16.61 -7.81 2.11
C LEU A 166 -15.68 -8.84 1.44
N ARG A 167 -14.72 -8.38 0.63
CA ARG A 167 -13.71 -9.24 -0.03
C ARG A 167 -12.47 -9.50 0.83
N GLY A 168 -12.42 -8.94 2.05
CA GLY A 168 -11.25 -9.05 2.93
C GLY A 168 -10.01 -8.30 2.43
N GLN A 169 -10.15 -7.42 1.43
CA GLN A 169 -9.03 -6.63 0.90
C GLN A 169 -8.57 -5.55 1.89
N HIS A 170 -9.50 -5.05 2.72
CA HIS A 170 -9.22 -4.09 3.79
C HIS A 170 -10.08 -4.39 5.00
N ARG A 171 -9.62 -3.98 6.18
CA ARG A 171 -10.42 -3.95 7.40
C ARG A 171 -11.02 -2.55 7.61
N PRO A 172 -12.27 -2.43 8.11
CA PRO A 172 -12.81 -1.14 8.51
C PRO A 172 -11.93 -0.50 9.58
N SER A 173 -11.66 0.80 9.47
CA SER A 173 -11.01 1.53 10.55
C SER A 173 -11.93 1.57 11.78
N ALA A 174 -11.38 1.84 12.97
CA ALA A 174 -12.15 1.87 14.22
C ALA A 174 -13.42 2.74 14.14
N ARG A 175 -13.33 3.91 13.47
CA ARG A 175 -14.48 4.80 13.22
C ARG A 175 -15.59 4.10 12.42
N TYR A 176 -15.24 3.47 11.31
CA TYR A 176 -16.22 2.78 10.47
C TYR A 176 -16.74 1.50 11.14
N ALA A 177 -15.89 0.78 11.88
CA ALA A 177 -16.29 -0.41 12.61
C ALA A 177 -17.37 -0.10 13.67
N ALA A 178 -17.22 1.02 14.39
CA ALA A 178 -18.22 1.50 15.34
C ALA A 178 -19.56 1.86 14.64
N ILE A 179 -19.51 2.59 13.52
CA ILE A 179 -20.71 2.97 12.75
C ILE A 179 -21.42 1.72 12.23
N ILE A 180 -20.69 0.79 11.62
CA ILE A 180 -21.23 -0.46 11.05
C ILE A 180 -21.93 -1.28 12.14
N THR A 181 -21.29 -1.41 13.31
CA THR A 181 -21.83 -2.19 14.43
C THR A 181 -23.10 -1.56 15.02
N ALA A 182 -23.23 -0.23 14.94
CA ALA A 182 -24.40 0.51 15.41
C ALA A 182 -25.61 0.45 14.46
N ILE A 183 -25.46 -0.04 13.23
CA ILE A 183 -26.57 -0.17 12.27
C ILE A 183 -27.48 -1.33 12.70
N THR A 184 -28.71 -1.03 13.12
CA THR A 184 -29.81 -1.99 13.30
C THR A 184 -30.35 -2.45 11.93
N ALA A 185 -30.79 -3.71 11.85
CA ALA A 185 -31.17 -4.38 10.60
C ALA A 185 -32.51 -3.85 10.06
#